data_AF-A0A923J5R2-F1
#
_entry.id   AF-A0A923J5R2-F1
#
_cell.length_a   1.000
_cell.length_b   1.000
_cell.length_c   1.000
_cell.angle_alpha   90.00
_cell.angle_beta   90.00
_cell.angle_gamma   90.00
#
_symmetry.space_group_name_H-M   'P 1'
#
loop_
_entity.id
_entity.type
_entity.pdbx_description
1 polymer ?
#
loop_
_entity_poly.entity_id
_entity_poly.type
_entity_poly.pdbx_seq_one_letter_code
_entity_poly.pdbx_strand_id
1 'polypeptide(L)'
;MDLIKSFNRPLQAMALTTVAIPVYEHVNEDFGESGYMNVAAKLYMLYRDTDIDLVLFTGNSRSLRYGIDFSRNLTTNFEIHGEYAYLTDLKQNYLGPSGVLAGRERSVSRYLFGLRYLTENDITTIIEYYHNGAGFSSEELTAFYQLVEDADSHLADTGSDLIIQNAKTVSSMGYNSPNLGRNYLYLKINQKDPFNILYLTPGLIAIVNLDDRSYSISPEIQYTGFTNWELRLRYTFLNGGTFTEFAEKQNKNKLELRVRYHF
;
A
#
# COMPACT_ATOMS: atom_id res chain seq x y z
N MET A 1 -17.13 -14.12 16.60
CA MET A 1 -17.82 -13.61 17.81
C MET A 1 -17.43 -12.16 17.99
N ASP A 2 -18.33 -11.32 18.52
CA ASP A 2 -18.03 -9.92 18.82
C ASP A 2 -18.46 -9.59 20.26
N LEU A 3 -17.61 -8.90 21.01
CA LEU A 3 -17.83 -8.53 22.41
C LEU A 3 -17.41 -7.07 22.59
N ILE A 4 -18.37 -6.20 22.91
CA ILE A 4 -18.15 -4.76 23.06
C ILE A 4 -18.50 -4.33 24.48
N LYS A 5 -17.66 -3.48 25.08
CA LYS A 5 -17.91 -2.89 26.39
C LYS A 5 -17.39 -1.45 26.47
N SER A 6 -18.20 -0.58 27.04
CA SER A 6 -17.85 0.81 27.32
C SER A 6 -17.65 1.04 28.82
N PHE A 7 -16.82 2.02 29.18
CA PHE A 7 -16.47 2.33 30.56
C PHE A 7 -16.37 3.84 30.79
N ASN A 8 -16.64 4.28 32.03
CA ASN A 8 -16.39 5.66 32.48
C ASN A 8 -15.00 5.75 33.15
N ARG A 9 -13.94 5.35 32.44
CA ARG A 9 -12.54 5.30 32.91
C ARG A 9 -11.60 5.74 31.78
N PRO A 10 -10.28 5.89 32.01
CA PRO A 10 -9.35 6.24 30.93
C PRO A 10 -9.39 5.30 29.73
N LEU A 11 -9.66 4.00 29.94
CA LEU A 11 -10.14 3.12 28.88
C LEU A 11 -11.64 3.35 28.73
N GLN A 12 -12.07 3.88 27.61
CA GLN A 12 -13.43 4.35 27.35
C GLN A 12 -14.27 3.28 26.64
N ALA A 13 -13.66 2.53 25.74
CA ALA A 13 -14.29 1.43 25.02
C ALA A 13 -13.29 0.30 24.76
N MET A 14 -13.82 -0.92 24.65
CA MET A 14 -13.06 -2.10 24.25
C MET A 14 -13.97 -3.01 23.43
N ALA A 15 -13.47 -3.51 22.29
CA ALA A 15 -14.18 -4.49 21.48
C ALA A 15 -13.25 -5.65 21.09
N LEU A 16 -13.70 -6.89 21.28
CA LEU A 16 -12.99 -8.08 20.84
C LEU A 16 -13.80 -8.78 19.75
N THR A 17 -13.26 -8.81 18.55
CA THR A 17 -13.82 -9.52 17.41
C THR A 17 -12.94 -10.72 17.07
N THR A 18 -13.54 -11.89 16.89
CA THR A 18 -12.85 -13.11 16.47
C THR A 18 -13.54 -13.73 15.26
N VAL A 19 -12.74 -14.23 14.33
CA VAL A 19 -13.20 -14.86 13.09
C VAL A 19 -12.44 -16.15 12.87
N ALA A 20 -13.16 -17.22 12.51
CA ALA A 20 -12.59 -18.45 11.99
C ALA A 20 -12.99 -18.56 10.50
N ILE A 21 -11.99 -18.71 9.64
CA ILE A 21 -12.13 -18.69 8.19
C ILE A 21 -11.69 -20.08 7.68
N PRO A 22 -12.62 -21.02 7.48
CA PRO A 22 -12.33 -22.25 6.75
C PRO A 22 -12.04 -21.89 5.30
N VAL A 23 -11.02 -22.53 4.71
CA VAL A 23 -10.65 -22.33 3.31
C VAL A 23 -11.24 -23.45 2.47
N TYR A 24 -12.08 -23.08 1.51
CA TYR A 24 -12.70 -23.96 0.54
C TYR A 24 -12.26 -23.57 -0.87
N GLU A 25 -12.00 -24.59 -1.68
CA GLU A 25 -11.75 -24.46 -3.12
C GLU A 25 -12.90 -23.68 -3.78
N HIS A 26 -12.58 -22.78 -4.72
CA HIS A 26 -13.56 -21.93 -5.45
C HIS A 26 -14.36 -20.91 -4.61
N VAL A 27 -14.17 -20.83 -3.29
CA VAL A 27 -14.83 -19.83 -2.44
C VAL A 27 -13.86 -18.79 -1.94
N ASN A 28 -12.74 -19.23 -1.36
CA ASN A 28 -11.76 -18.37 -0.71
C ASN A 28 -10.35 -18.97 -0.73
N GLU A 29 -9.97 -19.60 -1.84
CA GLU A 29 -8.64 -20.16 -2.08
C GLU A 29 -7.51 -19.12 -1.92
N ASP A 30 -7.80 -17.84 -2.14
CA ASP A 30 -6.86 -16.75 -1.84
C ASP A 30 -6.55 -16.61 -0.34
N PHE A 31 -7.34 -17.19 0.56
CA PHE A 31 -7.08 -17.15 2.00
C PHE A 31 -6.13 -18.24 2.47
N GLY A 32 -5.83 -19.24 1.65
CA GLY A 32 -4.88 -20.30 1.98
C GLY A 32 -5.12 -21.60 1.21
N GLU A 33 -4.47 -22.67 1.64
CA GLU A 33 -4.70 -24.01 1.11
C GLU A 33 -6.10 -24.52 1.48
N SER A 34 -6.77 -25.20 0.54
CA SER A 34 -8.10 -25.78 0.73
C SER A 34 -8.09 -26.85 1.85
N GLY A 35 -9.14 -26.88 2.67
CA GLY A 35 -9.25 -27.81 3.81
C GLY A 35 -8.59 -27.31 5.10
N TYR A 36 -7.96 -26.15 5.08
CA TYR A 36 -7.36 -25.54 6.27
C TYR A 36 -8.27 -24.50 6.93
N MET A 37 -8.00 -24.20 8.20
CA MET A 37 -8.69 -23.18 8.99
C MET A 37 -7.70 -22.08 9.37
N ASN A 38 -8.07 -20.84 9.09
CA ASN A 38 -7.39 -19.66 9.60
C ASN A 38 -8.22 -19.01 10.70
N VAL A 39 -7.56 -18.39 11.67
CA VAL A 39 -8.18 -17.72 12.80
C VAL A 39 -7.60 -16.31 12.93
N ALA A 40 -8.50 -15.35 13.09
CA ALA A 40 -8.16 -13.96 13.31
C ALA A 40 -8.81 -13.47 14.62
N ALA A 41 -8.10 -12.60 15.34
CA ALA A 41 -8.65 -11.85 16.45
C ALA A 41 -8.24 -10.39 16.33
N LYS A 42 -9.19 -9.48 16.58
CA LYS A 42 -8.98 -8.04 16.67
C LYS A 42 -9.46 -7.55 18.03
N LEU A 43 -8.59 -6.87 18.77
CA LEU A 43 -8.92 -6.17 20.00
C LEU A 43 -8.79 -4.66 19.77
N TYR A 44 -9.91 -3.96 19.73
CA TYR A 44 -9.99 -2.51 19.71
C TYR A 44 -10.06 -1.97 21.14
N MET A 45 -9.39 -0.84 21.37
CA MET A 45 -9.43 -0.08 22.60
C MET A 45 -9.47 1.42 22.29
N LEU A 46 -10.38 2.14 22.94
CA LEU A 46 -10.33 3.60 23.02
C LEU A 46 -9.74 3.99 24.38
N TYR A 47 -8.49 4.42 24.41
CA TYR A 47 -7.77 4.77 25.64
C TYR A 47 -7.26 6.20 25.61
N ARG A 48 -7.77 7.07 26.49
CA ARG A 48 -7.42 8.50 26.55
C ARG A 48 -7.49 9.18 25.18
N ASP A 49 -8.61 8.96 24.48
CA ASP A 49 -8.88 9.50 23.14
C ASP A 49 -7.85 9.05 22.08
N THR A 50 -7.23 7.90 22.33
CA THR A 50 -6.38 7.19 21.37
C THR A 50 -7.09 5.91 20.97
N ASP A 51 -7.40 5.80 19.69
CA ASP A 51 -7.85 4.55 19.09
C ASP A 51 -6.65 3.62 18.96
N ILE A 52 -6.77 2.39 19.44
CA ILE A 52 -5.72 1.36 19.37
C ILE A 52 -6.37 0.06 18.94
N ASP A 53 -5.82 -0.56 17.92
CA ASP A 53 -6.23 -1.87 17.43
C ASP A 53 -5.06 -2.84 17.52
N LEU A 54 -5.33 -4.04 18.03
CA LEU A 54 -4.39 -5.15 18.05
C LEU A 54 -4.98 -6.30 17.24
N VAL A 55 -4.22 -6.81 16.27
CA VAL A 55 -4.66 -7.88 15.38
C VAL A 55 -3.70 -9.06 15.48
N LEU A 56 -4.27 -10.25 15.62
CA LEU A 56 -3.56 -11.51 15.52
C LEU A 56 -4.19 -12.33 14.38
N PHE A 57 -3.37 -12.86 13.50
CA PHE A 57 -3.80 -13.77 12.46
C PHE A 57 -2.90 -15.00 12.43
N THR A 58 -3.50 -16.18 12.48
CA THR A 58 -2.79 -17.46 12.50
C THR A 58 -3.60 -18.52 11.77
N GLY A 59 -2.97 -19.63 11.41
CA GLY A 59 -3.65 -20.76 10.79
C GLY A 59 -2.67 -21.69 10.12
N ASN A 60 -3.18 -22.82 9.66
CA ASN A 60 -2.33 -23.86 9.08
C ASN A 60 -1.88 -23.54 7.64
N SER A 61 -2.48 -22.52 7.01
CA SER A 61 -2.25 -22.18 5.60
C SER A 61 -1.54 -20.83 5.40
N ARG A 62 -1.33 -20.07 6.47
CA ARG A 62 -0.73 -18.74 6.44
C ARG A 62 0.19 -18.57 7.64
N SER A 63 1.29 -17.86 7.44
CA SER A 63 2.20 -17.56 8.55
C SER A 63 1.53 -16.69 9.61
N LEU A 64 2.05 -16.79 10.83
CA LEU A 64 1.60 -16.03 11.97
C LEU A 64 1.88 -14.54 11.77
N ARG A 65 0.87 -13.72 12.04
CA ARG A 65 0.98 -12.27 11.89
C ARG A 65 0.44 -11.56 13.11
N TYR A 66 1.15 -10.51 13.49
CA TYR A 66 0.77 -9.58 14.53
C TYR A 66 0.62 -8.21 13.89
N GLY A 67 -0.39 -7.46 14.31
CA GLY A 67 -0.67 -6.10 13.88
C GLY A 67 -1.00 -5.23 15.09
N ILE A 68 -0.54 -3.99 15.05
CA ILE A 68 -1.00 -2.92 15.91
C ILE A 68 -1.21 -1.69 15.06
N ASP A 69 -2.31 -0.98 15.26
CA ASP A 69 -2.47 0.38 14.75
C ASP A 69 -2.97 1.31 15.86
N PHE A 70 -2.68 2.60 15.71
CA PHE A 70 -3.17 3.63 16.60
C PHE A 70 -3.43 4.93 15.86
N SER A 71 -4.38 5.72 16.38
CA SER A 71 -4.61 7.09 15.95
C SER A 71 -4.97 7.98 17.13
N ARG A 72 -4.49 9.23 17.11
CA ARG A 72 -4.78 10.21 18.14
C ARG A 72 -4.81 11.62 17.57
N ASN A 73 -5.89 12.34 17.87
CA ASN A 73 -5.94 13.79 17.70
C ASN A 73 -5.20 14.46 18.88
N LEU A 74 -4.08 15.14 18.59
CA LEU A 74 -3.33 15.93 19.57
C LEU A 74 -4.02 17.28 19.81
N THR A 75 -4.60 17.83 18.74
CA THR A 75 -5.54 18.95 18.74
C THR A 75 -6.68 18.63 17.77
N THR A 76 -7.70 19.46 17.69
CA THR A 76 -8.83 19.27 16.76
C THR A 76 -8.41 19.24 15.29
N ASN A 77 -7.25 19.79 14.97
CA ASN A 77 -6.74 19.94 13.61
C ASN A 77 -5.41 19.22 13.35
N PHE A 78 -4.86 18.50 14.34
CA PHE A 78 -3.60 17.78 14.21
C PHE A 78 -3.71 16.36 14.77
N GLU A 79 -3.47 15.38 13.91
CA GLU A 79 -3.56 13.95 14.21
C GLU A 79 -2.21 13.26 13.95
N ILE A 80 -1.90 12.31 14.82
CA ILE A 80 -0.82 11.35 14.64
C ILE A 80 -1.42 9.96 14.53
N HIS A 81 -0.87 9.14 13.63
CA HIS A 81 -1.29 7.76 13.49
C HIS A 81 -0.10 6.86 13.13
N GLY A 82 -0.26 5.57 13.35
CA GLY A 82 0.75 4.61 12.95
C GLY A 82 0.22 3.19 12.94
N GLU A 83 0.89 2.37 12.15
CA GLU A 83 0.60 0.96 12.00
C GLU A 83 1.92 0.18 12.10
N TYR A 84 1.91 -1.00 12.70
CA TYR A 84 3.02 -1.94 12.71
C TYR A 84 2.49 -3.35 12.52
N ALA A 85 3.12 -4.11 11.64
CA ALA A 85 2.81 -5.51 11.43
C ALA A 85 4.09 -6.35 11.41
N TYR A 86 4.06 -7.49 12.08
CA TYR A 86 5.14 -8.48 12.06
C TYR A 86 4.63 -9.77 11.44
N LEU A 87 5.29 -10.23 10.38
CA LEU A 87 4.96 -11.45 9.65
C LEU A 87 6.10 -12.45 9.85
N THR A 88 5.81 -13.63 10.37
CA THR A 88 6.81 -14.70 10.49
C THR A 88 6.95 -15.47 9.18
N ASP A 89 8.10 -16.11 8.99
CA ASP A 89 8.30 -17.19 8.01
C ASP A 89 7.83 -16.83 6.58
N LEU A 90 8.05 -15.58 6.17
CA LEU A 90 7.67 -15.10 4.85
C LEU A 90 8.62 -15.69 3.81
N LYS A 91 8.08 -16.60 3.00
CA LYS A 91 8.75 -17.14 1.82
C LYS A 91 8.67 -16.15 0.66
N GLN A 92 9.81 -15.81 0.07
CA GLN A 92 9.91 -14.87 -1.02
C GLN A 92 10.99 -15.33 -2.01
N ASN A 93 10.67 -15.33 -3.30
CA ASN A 93 11.68 -15.43 -4.35
C ASN A 93 12.21 -14.04 -4.67
N TYR A 94 13.52 -13.94 -4.89
CA TYR A 94 14.17 -12.68 -5.26
C TYR A 94 15.24 -12.95 -6.31
N LEU A 95 15.50 -11.94 -7.12
CA LEU A 95 16.59 -11.95 -8.08
C LEU A 95 17.82 -11.34 -7.43
N GLY A 96 18.90 -12.13 -7.30
CA GLY A 96 20.16 -11.64 -6.76
C GLY A 96 20.88 -10.70 -7.75
N PRO A 97 21.94 -10.01 -7.31
CA PRO A 97 22.71 -9.11 -8.18
C PRO A 97 23.33 -9.79 -9.41
N SER A 98 23.52 -11.11 -9.38
CA SER A 98 23.99 -11.91 -10.51
C SER A 98 22.90 -12.29 -11.51
N GLY A 99 21.66 -11.85 -11.32
CA GLY A 99 20.51 -12.26 -12.13
C GLY A 99 20.02 -13.69 -11.84
N VAL A 100 20.54 -14.33 -10.78
CA VAL A 100 20.13 -15.69 -10.38
C VAL A 100 18.95 -15.61 -9.43
N LEU A 101 17.90 -16.35 -9.75
CA LEU A 101 16.71 -16.48 -8.91
C LEU A 101 17.04 -17.34 -7.68
N ALA A 102 16.71 -16.83 -6.49
CA ALA A 102 16.87 -17.54 -5.24
C ALA A 102 15.62 -17.40 -4.36
N GLY A 103 15.40 -18.38 -3.49
CA GLY A 103 14.37 -18.34 -2.45
C GLY A 103 14.97 -17.89 -1.11
N ARG A 104 14.21 -17.11 -0.35
CA ARG A 104 14.51 -16.81 1.05
C ARG A 104 13.27 -16.98 1.92
N GLU A 105 13.49 -17.30 3.18
CA GLU A 105 12.49 -17.27 4.23
C GLU A 105 12.95 -16.31 5.32
N ARG A 106 12.11 -15.34 5.67
CA ARG A 106 12.44 -14.32 6.67
C ARG A 106 11.22 -13.86 7.43
N SER A 107 11.40 -13.50 8.69
CA SER A 107 10.42 -12.69 9.40
C SER A 107 10.62 -11.22 9.05
N VAL A 108 9.53 -10.51 8.79
CA VAL A 108 9.57 -9.11 8.32
C VAL A 108 8.67 -8.22 9.14
N SER A 109 9.10 -6.97 9.33
CA SER A 109 8.28 -5.91 9.90
C SER A 109 7.78 -4.99 8.78
N ARG A 110 6.52 -4.58 8.87
CA ARG A 110 5.97 -3.46 8.11
C ARG A 110 5.52 -2.39 9.08
N TYR A 111 5.72 -1.13 8.76
CA TYR A 111 5.21 -0.06 9.60
C TYR A 111 4.95 1.20 8.83
N LEU A 112 3.97 1.95 9.31
CA LEU A 112 3.59 3.27 8.82
C LEU A 112 3.59 4.23 10.00
N PHE A 113 4.09 5.43 9.79
CA PHE A 113 3.90 6.54 10.71
C PHE A 113 3.38 7.74 9.93
N GLY A 114 2.30 8.34 10.40
CA GLY A 114 1.57 9.38 9.70
C GLY A 114 1.24 10.58 10.57
N LEU A 115 1.19 11.73 9.89
CA LEU A 115 0.74 13.00 10.43
C LEU A 115 -0.38 13.53 9.53
N ARG A 116 -1.45 14.06 10.12
CA ARG A 116 -2.48 14.83 9.40
C ARG A 116 -2.65 16.20 10.04
N TYR A 117 -2.65 17.25 9.22
CA TYR A 117 -2.93 18.61 9.65
C TYR A 117 -4.05 19.24 8.81
N LEU A 118 -5.01 19.90 9.44
CA LEU A 118 -6.07 20.68 8.81
C LEU A 118 -5.86 22.17 9.12
N THR A 119 -5.71 22.99 8.07
CA THR A 119 -5.62 24.46 8.24
C THR A 119 -7.01 25.09 8.39
N GLU A 120 -7.04 26.34 8.85
CA GLU A 120 -8.28 27.14 8.92
C GLU A 120 -8.91 27.41 7.54
N ASN A 121 -8.12 27.34 6.47
CA ASN A 121 -8.57 27.52 5.08
C ASN A 121 -8.91 26.16 4.41
N ASP A 122 -9.28 25.17 5.22
CA ASP A 122 -9.67 23.83 4.79
C ASP A 122 -8.65 23.08 3.91
N ILE A 123 -7.35 23.34 4.14
CA ILE A 123 -6.27 22.56 3.53
C ILE A 123 -5.95 21.39 4.44
N THR A 124 -6.19 20.17 3.98
CA THR A 124 -5.78 18.93 4.64
C THR A 124 -4.45 18.47 4.06
N THR A 125 -3.42 18.34 4.91
CA THR A 125 -2.12 17.78 4.56
C THR A 125 -1.89 16.49 5.33
N ILE A 126 -1.51 15.42 4.64
CA ILE A 126 -1.11 14.14 5.21
C ILE A 126 0.31 13.83 4.76
N ILE A 127 1.18 13.47 5.71
CA ILE A 127 2.54 13.01 5.45
C ILE A 127 2.72 11.67 6.14
N GLU A 128 3.14 10.65 5.40
CA GLU A 128 3.34 9.31 5.93
C GLU A 128 4.67 8.74 5.48
N TYR A 129 5.41 8.14 6.41
CA TYR A 129 6.52 7.26 6.09
C TYR A 129 6.03 5.82 6.18
N TYR A 130 6.34 5.03 5.15
CA TYR A 130 5.98 3.62 5.08
C TYR A 130 7.22 2.76 4.84
N HIS A 131 7.39 1.75 5.68
CA HIS A 131 8.37 0.69 5.52
C HIS A 131 7.67 -0.65 5.26
N ASN A 132 7.99 -1.27 4.12
CA ASN A 132 7.56 -2.60 3.74
C ASN A 132 8.74 -3.58 3.81
N GLY A 133 8.94 -4.24 4.95
CA GLY A 133 10.02 -5.22 5.10
C GLY A 133 9.92 -6.43 4.16
N ALA A 134 8.75 -6.68 3.56
CA ALA A 134 8.55 -7.70 2.53
C ALA A 134 8.97 -7.24 1.12
N GLY A 135 9.17 -5.94 0.90
CA GLY A 135 9.57 -5.39 -0.38
C GLY A 135 10.96 -5.84 -0.83
N PHE A 136 11.23 -5.65 -2.12
CA PHE A 136 12.51 -5.89 -2.74
C PHE A 136 13.48 -4.74 -2.45
N SER A 137 14.78 -5.02 -2.30
CA SER A 137 15.77 -3.94 -2.23
C SER A 137 15.94 -3.27 -3.59
N SER A 138 16.57 -2.09 -3.61
CA SER A 138 16.91 -1.41 -4.86
C SER A 138 17.75 -2.31 -5.78
N GLU A 139 18.70 -3.09 -5.24
CA GLU A 139 19.52 -4.01 -6.04
C GLU A 139 18.70 -5.15 -6.65
N GLU A 140 17.76 -5.71 -5.88
CA GLU A 140 16.85 -6.77 -6.33
C GLU A 140 15.89 -6.29 -7.42
N LEU A 141 15.49 -5.01 -7.36
CA LEU A 141 14.68 -4.36 -8.38
C LEU A 141 15.49 -4.06 -9.63
N THR A 142 16.69 -3.49 -9.48
CA THR A 142 17.60 -3.24 -10.60
C THR A 142 17.90 -4.51 -11.37
N ALA A 143 18.18 -5.61 -10.68
CA ALA A 143 18.41 -6.91 -11.33
C ALA A 143 17.20 -7.36 -12.15
N PHE A 144 15.98 -7.15 -11.65
CA PHE A 144 14.77 -7.51 -12.37
C PHE A 144 14.54 -6.63 -13.60
N TYR A 145 14.74 -5.32 -13.49
CA TYR A 145 14.60 -4.43 -14.63
C TYR A 145 15.66 -4.69 -15.70
N GLN A 146 16.90 -4.99 -15.30
CA GLN A 146 17.94 -5.45 -16.22
C GLN A 146 17.53 -6.73 -16.94
N LEU A 147 16.96 -7.72 -16.24
CA LEU A 147 16.45 -8.95 -16.86
C LEU A 147 15.39 -8.65 -17.94
N VAL A 148 14.52 -7.66 -17.71
CA VAL A 148 13.50 -7.26 -18.68
C VAL A 148 14.14 -6.57 -19.90
N GLU A 149 15.09 -5.67 -19.70
CA GLU A 149 15.81 -5.00 -20.80
C GLU A 149 16.65 -5.99 -21.64
N ASP A 150 17.35 -6.91 -20.98
CA ASP A 150 18.12 -7.97 -21.63
C ASP A 150 17.20 -8.89 -22.46
N ALA A 151 16.00 -9.19 -21.93
CA ALA A 151 15.02 -10.00 -22.63
C ALA A 151 14.48 -9.32 -23.90
N ASP A 152 14.22 -8.01 -23.84
CA ASP A 152 13.77 -7.23 -25.00
C ASP A 152 14.86 -7.14 -26.06
N SER A 153 16.10 -6.84 -25.66
CA SER A 153 17.26 -6.79 -26.55
C SER A 153 17.51 -8.13 -27.23
N HIS A 154 17.46 -9.24 -26.47
CA HIS A 154 17.64 -10.58 -27.03
C HIS A 154 16.53 -10.98 -28.00
N LEU A 155 15.27 -10.59 -27.72
CA LEU A 155 14.15 -10.82 -28.64
C LEU A 155 14.37 -10.06 -29.95
N ALA A 156 14.81 -8.80 -29.87
CA ALA A 156 15.08 -7.97 -31.05
C ALA A 156 16.22 -8.55 -31.92
N ASP A 157 17.27 -9.07 -31.29
CA ASP A 157 18.46 -9.60 -31.98
C ASP A 157 18.24 -11.01 -32.58
N THR A 158 17.49 -11.88 -31.88
CA THR A 158 17.41 -13.32 -32.22
C THR A 158 16.02 -13.79 -32.66
N GLY A 159 14.97 -13.02 -32.37
CA GLY A 159 13.58 -13.44 -32.54
C GLY A 159 13.09 -14.49 -31.54
N SER A 160 13.92 -14.90 -30.56
CA SER A 160 13.57 -15.90 -29.55
C SER A 160 12.97 -15.24 -28.31
N ASP A 161 11.80 -15.74 -27.86
CA ASP A 161 11.08 -15.25 -26.69
C ASP A 161 11.46 -15.96 -25.38
N LEU A 162 12.46 -16.85 -25.39
CA LEU A 162 12.84 -17.67 -24.24
C LEU A 162 13.11 -16.83 -22.98
N ILE A 163 13.89 -15.75 -23.11
CA ILE A 163 14.22 -14.86 -21.98
C ILE A 163 12.99 -14.05 -21.55
N ILE A 164 12.13 -13.67 -22.49
CA ILE A 164 10.85 -12.99 -22.18
C ILE A 164 9.95 -13.88 -21.33
N GLN A 165 9.86 -15.19 -21.64
CA GLN A 165 9.08 -16.13 -20.83
C GLN A 165 9.67 -16.31 -19.42
N ASN A 166 11.00 -16.31 -19.30
CA ASN A 166 11.67 -16.29 -17.99
C ASN A 166 11.36 -15.00 -17.21
N ALA A 167 11.48 -13.83 -17.84
CA ALA A 167 11.16 -12.54 -17.22
C ALA A 167 9.70 -12.46 -16.77
N LYS A 168 8.75 -13.00 -17.55
CA LYS A 168 7.33 -13.14 -17.15
C LYS A 168 7.17 -14.04 -15.94
N THR A 169 7.89 -15.17 -15.91
CA THR A 169 7.86 -16.10 -14.78
C THR A 169 8.35 -15.40 -13.50
N VAL A 170 9.49 -14.71 -13.56
CA VAL A 170 10.02 -13.92 -12.42
C VAL A 170 9.05 -12.80 -12.04
N SER A 171 8.46 -12.11 -13.02
CA SER A 171 7.46 -11.06 -12.79
C SER A 171 6.29 -11.55 -11.93
N SER A 172 5.79 -12.76 -12.20
CA SER A 172 4.69 -13.38 -11.45
C SER A 172 5.04 -13.76 -10.00
N MET A 173 6.33 -13.76 -9.63
CA MET A 173 6.80 -14.08 -8.28
C MET A 173 6.77 -12.88 -7.32
N GLY A 174 6.01 -11.84 -7.65
CA GLY A 174 5.78 -10.66 -6.81
C GLY A 174 6.29 -9.34 -7.39
N TYR A 175 7.11 -9.39 -8.45
CA TYR A 175 7.63 -8.20 -9.14
C TYR A 175 6.58 -7.45 -9.98
N ASN A 176 5.37 -8.00 -10.12
CA ASN A 176 4.22 -7.32 -10.72
C ASN A 176 3.34 -6.57 -9.71
N SER A 177 3.69 -6.60 -8.42
CA SER A 177 2.90 -5.93 -7.37
C SER A 177 3.04 -4.40 -7.44
N PRO A 178 2.04 -3.63 -6.98
CA PRO A 178 2.23 -2.21 -6.75
C PRO A 178 3.23 -1.98 -5.59
N ASN A 179 4.00 -0.89 -5.65
CA ASN A 179 4.95 -0.47 -4.61
C ASN A 179 5.92 -1.59 -4.18
N LEU A 180 6.84 -1.94 -5.09
CA LEU A 180 7.71 -3.11 -4.99
C LEU A 180 8.85 -2.97 -3.97
N GLY A 181 9.31 -1.74 -3.75
CA GLY A 181 10.38 -1.37 -2.84
C GLY A 181 10.01 -1.44 -1.36
N ARG A 182 10.90 -0.92 -0.51
CA ARG A 182 10.76 -1.03 0.95
C ARG A 182 10.37 0.29 1.59
N ASN A 183 11.02 1.39 1.23
CA ASN A 183 10.87 2.64 1.95
C ASN A 183 10.18 3.70 1.08
N TYR A 184 9.07 4.24 1.58
CA TYR A 184 8.31 5.26 0.86
C TYR A 184 7.99 6.45 1.75
N LEU A 185 7.99 7.63 1.14
CA LEU A 185 7.38 8.83 1.68
C LEU A 185 6.14 9.18 0.86
N TYR A 186 5.01 9.31 1.54
CA TYR A 186 3.72 9.70 0.99
C TYR A 186 3.38 11.12 1.44
N LEU A 187 2.89 11.93 0.51
CA LEU A 187 2.34 13.25 0.75
C LEU A 187 0.99 13.35 0.06
N LYS A 188 -0.01 13.86 0.76
CA LYS A 188 -1.29 14.26 0.18
C LYS A 188 -1.68 15.63 0.68
N ILE A 189 -2.04 16.52 -0.23
CA ILE A 189 -2.56 17.85 0.09
C ILE A 189 -3.86 18.02 -0.67
N ASN A 190 -4.96 18.30 0.01
CA ASN A 190 -6.25 18.61 -0.61
C ASN A 190 -6.82 19.89 0.01
N GLN A 191 -7.44 20.75 -0.79
CA GLN A 191 -8.12 21.96 -0.30
C GLN A 191 -9.59 21.93 -0.69
N LYS A 192 -10.49 22.14 0.27
CA LYS A 192 -11.93 22.28 -0.03
C LYS A 192 -12.25 23.71 -0.45
N ASP A 193 -13.15 23.82 -1.43
CA ASP A 193 -13.80 25.05 -1.87
C ASP A 193 -12.87 26.27 -2.05
N PRO A 194 -11.69 26.12 -2.70
CA PRO A 194 -10.75 27.21 -2.85
C PRO A 194 -11.31 28.29 -3.78
N PHE A 195 -10.82 29.52 -3.63
CA PHE A 195 -11.18 30.67 -4.47
C PHE A 195 -12.70 30.95 -4.51
N ASN A 196 -13.43 30.56 -3.45
CA ASN A 196 -14.90 30.63 -3.37
C ASN A 196 -15.63 29.79 -4.44
N ILE A 197 -15.01 28.71 -4.93
CA ILE A 197 -15.65 27.77 -5.86
C ILE A 197 -16.20 26.59 -5.06
N LEU A 198 -17.51 26.59 -4.82
CA LEU A 198 -18.19 25.56 -4.05
C LEU A 198 -18.14 24.19 -4.74
N TYR A 199 -17.89 23.14 -3.96
CA TYR A 199 -17.76 21.73 -4.35
C TYR A 199 -16.52 21.41 -5.20
N LEU A 200 -15.54 22.32 -5.26
CA LEU A 200 -14.26 22.08 -5.92
C LEU A 200 -13.23 21.60 -4.89
N THR A 201 -12.47 20.56 -5.22
CA THR A 201 -11.38 20.07 -4.38
C THR A 201 -10.16 19.78 -5.24
N PRO A 202 -9.25 20.76 -5.44
CA PRO A 202 -7.92 20.45 -5.94
C PRO A 202 -7.12 19.67 -4.89
N GLY A 203 -6.20 18.86 -5.39
CA GLY A 203 -5.30 18.07 -4.59
C GLY A 203 -3.99 17.78 -5.28
N LEU A 204 -3.04 17.30 -4.49
CA LEU A 204 -1.74 16.83 -4.91
C LEU A 204 -1.38 15.59 -4.10
N ILE A 205 -1.03 14.52 -4.80
CA ILE A 205 -0.48 13.31 -4.17
C ILE A 205 0.96 13.14 -4.66
N ALA A 206 1.90 12.89 -3.76
CA ALA A 206 3.25 12.49 -4.10
C ALA A 206 3.65 11.21 -3.36
N ILE A 207 4.30 10.30 -4.07
CA ILE A 207 4.90 9.08 -3.53
C ILE A 207 6.36 9.07 -3.96
N VAL A 208 7.27 8.97 -3.02
CA VAL A 208 8.71 8.90 -3.28
C VAL A 208 9.22 7.57 -2.74
N ASN A 209 9.84 6.76 -3.59
CA ASN A 209 10.63 5.62 -3.15
C ASN A 209 11.97 6.16 -2.63
N LEU A 210 12.24 5.97 -1.34
CA LEU A 210 13.40 6.53 -0.66
C LEU A 210 14.69 5.75 -0.96
N ASP A 211 14.57 4.48 -1.38
CA ASP A 211 15.70 3.60 -1.66
C ASP A 211 16.34 3.92 -3.02
N ASP A 212 15.53 4.18 -4.05
CA ASP A 212 16.00 4.48 -5.42
C ASP A 212 15.76 5.93 -5.88
N ARG A 213 15.11 6.74 -5.04
CA ARG A 213 14.79 8.17 -5.25
C ARG A 213 13.85 8.45 -6.43
N SER A 214 13.25 7.43 -7.00
CA SER A 214 12.20 7.59 -8.00
C SER A 214 10.89 8.01 -7.34
N TYR A 215 10.00 8.66 -8.10
CA TYR A 215 8.78 9.23 -7.54
C TYR A 215 7.62 9.31 -8.53
N SER A 216 6.42 9.44 -7.95
CA SER A 216 5.17 9.74 -8.62
C SER A 216 4.58 11.02 -8.05
N ILE A 217 4.25 12.00 -8.89
CA ILE A 217 3.53 13.22 -8.52
C ILE A 217 2.21 13.25 -9.29
N SER A 218 1.10 13.46 -8.57
CA SER A 218 -0.23 13.40 -9.12
C SER A 218 -1.10 14.58 -8.66
N PRO A 219 -1.11 15.71 -9.38
CA PRO A 219 -2.12 16.74 -9.18
C PRO A 219 -3.50 16.23 -9.61
N GLU A 220 -4.53 16.63 -8.87
CA GLU A 220 -5.92 16.28 -9.15
C GLU A 220 -6.87 17.43 -8.86
N ILE A 221 -8.03 17.40 -9.51
CA ILE A 221 -9.15 18.29 -9.24
C ILE A 221 -10.41 17.44 -9.25
N GLN A 222 -11.20 17.54 -8.18
CA GLN A 222 -12.51 16.92 -8.06
C GLN A 222 -13.60 17.99 -7.99
N TYR A 223 -14.76 17.73 -8.61
CA TYR A 223 -15.94 18.57 -8.55
C TYR A 223 -17.20 17.73 -8.31
N THR A 224 -18.00 18.11 -7.31
CA THR A 224 -19.23 17.40 -6.93
C THR A 224 -20.45 18.34 -6.86
N GLY A 225 -20.44 19.45 -7.60
CA GLY A 225 -21.51 20.46 -7.51
C GLY A 225 -22.78 20.13 -8.28
N PHE A 226 -22.78 19.07 -9.10
CA PHE A 226 -23.98 18.58 -9.77
C PHE A 226 -24.61 17.45 -8.95
N THR A 227 -25.92 17.52 -8.75
CA THR A 227 -26.68 16.47 -8.04
C THR A 227 -26.41 15.11 -8.66
N ASN A 228 -26.01 14.14 -7.84
CA ASN A 228 -25.71 12.75 -8.23
C ASN A 228 -24.45 12.55 -9.09
N TRP A 229 -23.63 13.57 -9.35
CA TRP A 229 -22.42 13.43 -10.16
C TRP A 229 -21.14 13.75 -9.39
N GLU A 230 -20.10 12.94 -9.62
CA GLU A 230 -18.71 13.21 -9.21
C GLU A 230 -17.82 13.24 -10.45
N LEU A 231 -17.12 14.35 -10.66
CA LEU A 231 -16.15 14.54 -11.71
C LEU A 231 -14.75 14.63 -11.08
N ARG A 232 -13.78 13.87 -11.59
CA ARG A 232 -12.38 13.98 -11.16
C ARG A 232 -11.45 13.95 -12.35
N LEU A 233 -10.59 14.94 -12.46
CA LEU A 233 -9.46 14.95 -13.37
C LEU A 233 -8.18 14.75 -12.56
N ARG A 234 -7.35 13.79 -12.96
CA ARG A 234 -6.06 13.53 -12.34
C ARG A 234 -5.00 13.39 -13.41
N TYR A 235 -3.89 14.10 -13.24
CA TYR A 235 -2.68 13.87 -14.00
C TYR A 235 -1.66 13.21 -13.08
N THR A 236 -0.92 12.22 -13.57
CA THR A 236 0.15 11.54 -12.87
C THR A 236 1.42 11.63 -13.71
N PHE A 237 2.51 12.05 -13.10
CA PHE A 237 3.85 12.11 -13.67
C PHE A 237 4.79 11.23 -12.86
N LEU A 238 5.52 10.37 -13.55
CA LEU A 238 6.48 9.43 -12.97
C LEU A 238 7.90 9.83 -13.41
N ASN A 239 8.84 9.78 -12.49
CA ASN A 239 10.23 10.14 -12.76
C ASN A 239 11.19 9.31 -11.90
N GLY A 240 12.38 9.05 -12.43
CA GLY A 240 13.43 8.29 -11.80
C GLY A 240 14.61 8.07 -12.77
N GLY A 241 15.68 7.48 -12.27
CA GLY A 241 16.78 7.01 -13.12
C GLY A 241 16.43 5.69 -13.83
N THR A 242 17.29 5.25 -14.74
CA THR A 242 17.23 3.90 -15.32
C THR A 242 17.19 2.86 -14.20
N PHE A 243 16.33 1.84 -14.33
CA PHE A 243 16.15 0.76 -13.36
C PHE A 243 15.65 1.19 -11.99
N THR A 244 14.91 2.30 -11.94
CA THR A 244 14.23 2.73 -10.71
C THR A 244 12.73 2.50 -10.82
N GLU A 245 12.06 2.24 -9.70
CA GLU A 245 10.72 1.71 -9.69
C GLU A 245 9.70 2.54 -10.47
N PHE A 246 9.71 3.86 -10.30
CA PHE A 246 8.76 4.73 -10.99
C PHE A 246 9.16 5.01 -12.45
N ALA A 247 10.44 4.89 -12.81
CA ALA A 247 10.87 5.03 -14.21
C ALA A 247 10.51 3.80 -15.05
N GLU A 248 10.51 2.63 -14.43
CA GLU A 248 10.25 1.33 -15.08
C GLU A 248 8.75 0.94 -15.10
N LYS A 249 7.87 1.88 -14.76
CA LYS A 249 6.43 1.69 -15.00
C LYS A 249 6.14 1.81 -16.50
N GLN A 250 5.04 1.19 -16.93
CA GLN A 250 4.64 1.12 -18.34
C GLN A 250 4.39 2.49 -19.01
N ASN A 251 4.24 3.55 -18.23
CA ASN A 251 4.06 4.91 -18.75
C ASN A 251 4.93 5.89 -17.95
N LYS A 252 5.28 7.02 -18.56
CA LYS A 252 5.95 8.14 -17.88
C LYS A 252 4.96 9.13 -17.28
N ASN A 253 3.77 9.17 -17.86
CA ASN A 253 2.68 10.03 -17.42
C ASN A 253 1.32 9.42 -17.79
N LYS A 254 0.28 9.83 -17.06
CA LYS A 254 -1.09 9.39 -17.25
C LYS A 254 -2.06 10.53 -16.97
N LEU A 255 -3.01 10.78 -17.88
CA LEU A 255 -4.16 11.63 -17.63
C LEU A 255 -5.41 10.75 -17.45
N GLU A 256 -6.16 10.97 -16.37
CA GLU A 256 -7.36 10.21 -16.03
C GLU A 256 -8.53 11.16 -15.78
N LEU A 257 -9.60 11.02 -16.57
CA LEU A 257 -10.90 11.62 -16.28
C LEU A 257 -11.82 10.52 -15.74
N ARG A 258 -12.39 10.76 -14.56
CA ARG A 258 -13.38 9.89 -13.93
C ARG A 258 -14.69 10.63 -13.77
N VAL A 259 -15.77 10.01 -14.24
CA VAL A 259 -17.14 10.48 -14.08
C VAL A 259 -17.92 9.38 -13.37
N ARG A 260 -18.56 9.71 -12.25
CA ARG A 260 -19.46 8.79 -11.55
C ARG A 260 -20.85 9.40 -11.42
N TYR A 261 -21.86 8.56 -11.56
CA TYR A 261 -23.26 8.90 -11.33
C TYR A 261 -23.83 7.99 -10.24
N HIS A 262 -24.56 8.57 -9.30
CA HIS A 262 -25.23 7.87 -8.20
C HIS A 262 -26.75 7.87 -8.45
N PHE A 263 -27.35 6.69 -8.49
CA PHE A 263 -28.80 6.49 -8.66
C PHE A 263 -29.50 6.15 -7.35
#